data_AF-A0A9D6NCH1-F1
#
_entry.id   AF-A0A9D6NCH1-F1
#
_cell.length_a   1.000
_cell.length_b   1.000
_cell.length_c   1.000
_cell.angle_alpha   90.00
_cell.angle_beta   90.00
_cell.angle_gamma   90.00
#
_symmetry.space_group_name_H-M   'P 1'
#
loop_
_entity.id
_entity.type
_entity.pdbx_description
1 polymer ?
#
loop_
_entity_poly.entity_id
_entity_poly.type
_entity_poly.pdbx_seq_one_letter_code
_entity_poly.pdbx_strand_id
1 'polypeptide(L)'
;MRWVLNGLLLIALYLIFLVIRFPYETLVERSIATVEQATGAAISWTPESAGPLGVHMRDLDIQLASGAHLAFGEARLHPTWSGLVATLSQEGGIASVRLSHRELQLNLKDVEVDTASTELGITRLTGDLLYDLQSHGGSGDLGMKIPNFQAPLPIPEIPIELGAKITIQRLGGESAARAGSTVTAETRILGGQEFSAEGTVQITTQAGGGSPMLNGSLRYEAQQNRGTLTIGGTWENPTWSVNPNS
;
A
#
# COMPACT_ATOMS: atom_id res chain seq x y z
N MET A 1 27.52 -10.44 50.22
CA MET A 1 26.21 -11.08 50.00
C MET A 1 25.23 -10.24 49.15
N ARG A 2 25.08 -8.92 49.35
CA ARG A 2 24.20 -8.04 48.52
C ARG A 2 24.57 -7.97 47.02
N TRP A 3 25.86 -8.08 46.68
CA TRP A 3 26.34 -8.05 45.29
C TRP A 3 25.96 -9.28 44.46
N VAL A 4 25.89 -10.46 45.09
CA VAL A 4 25.52 -11.72 44.43
C VAL A 4 24.01 -11.77 44.14
N LEU A 5 23.19 -11.21 45.04
CA LEU A 5 21.75 -11.12 44.87
C LEU A 5 21.36 -10.17 43.71
N ASN A 6 22.07 -9.05 43.57
CA ASN A 6 21.85 -8.10 42.46
C ASN A 6 22.29 -8.67 41.10
N GLY A 7 23.35 -9.48 41.06
CA GLY A 7 23.80 -10.15 39.83
C GLY A 7 22.81 -11.21 39.33
N LEU A 8 22.25 -12.01 40.24
CA LEU A 8 21.21 -13.00 39.91
C LEU A 8 19.91 -12.36 39.42
N LEU A 9 19.52 -11.21 39.99
CA LEU A 9 18.36 -10.44 39.54
C LEU A 9 18.55 -9.92 38.10
N LEU A 10 19.72 -9.39 37.77
CA LEU A 10 20.04 -8.90 36.42
C LEU A 10 20.06 -10.03 35.39
N ILE A 11 20.60 -11.20 35.74
CA ILE A 11 20.58 -12.39 34.87
C ILE A 11 19.15 -12.89 34.67
N ALA A 12 18.32 -12.91 35.73
CA ALA A 12 16.92 -13.30 35.61
C ALA A 12 16.11 -12.32 34.75
N LEU A 13 16.32 -11.00 34.92
CA LEU A 13 15.71 -9.97 34.08
C LEU A 13 16.19 -10.06 32.63
N TYR A 14 17.47 -10.36 32.41
CA TYR A 14 18.05 -10.58 31.09
C TYR A 14 17.46 -11.83 30.42
N LEU A 15 17.31 -12.94 31.15
CA LEU A 15 16.69 -14.16 30.63
C LEU A 15 15.19 -13.95 30.33
N ILE A 16 14.47 -13.23 31.19
CA ILE A 16 13.08 -12.84 30.95
C ILE A 16 13.00 -11.93 29.72
N PHE A 17 13.91 -10.97 29.59
CA PHE A 17 13.99 -10.09 28.42
C PHE A 17 14.28 -10.87 27.15
N LEU A 18 15.19 -11.86 27.17
CA LEU A 18 15.45 -12.74 26.03
C LEU A 18 14.21 -13.58 25.68
N VAL A 19 13.56 -14.20 26.67
CA VAL A 19 12.33 -14.99 26.46
C VAL A 19 11.18 -14.16 25.93
N ILE A 20 11.10 -12.89 26.31
CA ILE A 20 10.10 -11.95 25.78
C ILE A 20 10.49 -11.46 24.39
N ARG A 21 11.76 -11.16 24.12
CA ARG A 21 12.25 -10.57 22.86
C ARG A 21 12.27 -11.57 21.69
N PHE A 22 12.81 -12.76 21.90
CA PHE A 22 12.99 -13.77 20.85
C PHE A 22 11.70 -14.17 20.12
N PRO A 23 10.54 -14.39 20.77
CA PRO A 23 9.33 -14.74 20.04
C PRO A 23 8.86 -13.62 19.13
N TYR A 24 9.06 -12.33 19.46
CA TYR A 24 8.59 -11.24 18.60
C TYR A 24 9.39 -11.09 17.32
N GLU A 25 10.72 -11.18 17.38
CA GLU A 25 11.57 -11.12 16.18
C GLU A 25 11.22 -12.27 15.23
N THR A 26 11.12 -13.51 15.74
CA THR A 26 10.74 -14.67 14.91
C THR A 26 9.30 -14.61 14.39
N LEU A 27 8.36 -14.04 15.16
CA LEU A 27 6.98 -13.86 14.70
C LEU A 27 6.90 -12.85 13.56
N VAL A 28 7.61 -11.72 13.69
CA VAL A 28 7.71 -10.71 12.64
C VAL A 28 8.34 -11.30 11.38
N GLU A 29 9.46 -12.01 11.50
CA GLU A 29 10.13 -12.66 10.36
C GLU A 29 9.18 -13.62 9.63
N ARG A 30 8.41 -14.44 10.38
CA ARG A 30 7.43 -15.35 9.78
C ARG A 30 6.29 -14.61 9.09
N SER A 31 5.79 -13.55 9.70
CA SER A 31 4.73 -12.72 9.11
C SER A 31 5.22 -12.07 7.82
N ILE A 32 6.44 -11.53 7.82
CA ILE A 32 7.04 -10.93 6.63
C ILE A 32 7.23 -11.98 5.54
N ALA A 33 7.84 -13.12 5.84
CA ALA A 33 8.00 -14.21 4.87
C ALA A 33 6.65 -14.67 4.27
N THR A 34 5.57 -14.65 5.07
CA THR A 34 4.21 -14.94 4.57
C THR A 34 3.71 -13.87 3.62
N VAL A 35 3.95 -12.59 3.92
CA VAL A 35 3.60 -11.46 3.05
C VAL A 35 4.41 -11.50 1.75
N GLU A 36 5.71 -11.73 1.81
CA GLU A 36 6.58 -11.86 0.64
C GLU A 36 6.11 -12.99 -0.28
N GLN A 37 5.79 -14.16 0.28
CA GLN A 37 5.25 -15.28 -0.50
C GLN A 37 3.88 -14.98 -1.12
N ALA A 38 3.01 -14.26 -0.40
CA ALA A 38 1.66 -13.95 -0.87
C ALA A 38 1.62 -12.82 -1.92
N THR A 39 2.53 -11.86 -1.83
CA THR A 39 2.52 -10.64 -2.65
C THR A 39 3.62 -10.62 -3.72
N GLY A 40 4.65 -11.45 -3.58
CA GLY A 40 5.87 -11.38 -4.38
C GLY A 40 6.74 -10.17 -4.05
N ALA A 41 6.44 -9.42 -2.98
CA ALA A 41 7.28 -8.34 -2.50
C ALA A 41 8.54 -8.90 -1.80
N ALA A 42 9.62 -8.14 -1.81
CA ALA A 42 10.78 -8.33 -0.95
C ALA A 42 10.78 -7.23 0.11
N ILE A 43 10.90 -7.60 1.38
CA ILE A 43 10.87 -6.69 2.51
C ILE A 43 12.16 -6.87 3.30
N SER A 44 12.94 -5.80 3.47
CA SER A 44 14.17 -5.80 4.26
C SER A 44 14.13 -4.72 5.34
N TRP A 45 14.76 -4.97 6.49
CA TRP A 45 14.75 -4.04 7.62
C TRP A 45 15.93 -4.29 8.55
N THR A 46 16.31 -3.25 9.30
CA THR A 46 17.28 -3.33 10.40
C THR A 46 16.52 -3.42 11.73
N PRO A 47 16.67 -4.51 12.52
CA PRO A 47 16.04 -4.60 13.83
C PRO A 47 16.70 -3.62 14.81
N GLU A 48 15.92 -2.76 15.47
CA GLU A 48 16.42 -1.85 16.50
C GLU A 48 16.10 -2.35 17.91
N SER A 49 14.83 -2.63 18.19
CA SER A 49 14.42 -3.17 19.49
C SER A 49 13.13 -3.98 19.39
N ALA A 50 13.00 -4.98 20.26
CA ALA A 50 11.79 -5.79 20.37
C ALA A 50 11.52 -6.08 21.85
N GLY A 51 10.25 -5.99 22.25
CA GLY A 51 9.82 -6.17 23.62
C GLY A 51 8.30 -6.22 23.78
N PRO A 52 7.80 -6.22 25.02
CA PRO A 52 6.36 -6.39 25.30
C PRO A 52 5.51 -5.20 24.82
N LEU A 53 6.15 -4.06 24.56
CA LEU A 53 5.51 -2.86 24.00
C LEU A 53 5.55 -2.81 22.47
N GLY A 54 6.13 -3.80 21.81
CA GLY A 54 6.21 -3.87 20.36
C GLY A 54 7.60 -4.11 19.80
N VAL A 55 7.69 -4.00 18.48
CA VAL A 55 8.90 -4.13 17.67
C VAL A 55 9.17 -2.80 16.97
N HIS A 56 10.42 -2.39 17.01
CA HIS A 56 10.93 -1.19 16.39
C HIS A 56 12.01 -1.57 15.37
N MET A 57 11.83 -1.09 14.15
CA MET A 57 12.67 -1.36 12.99
C MET A 57 13.14 -0.04 12.39
N ARG A 58 14.33 -0.06 11.80
CA ARG A 58 14.88 1.02 10.98
C ARG A 58 15.15 0.54 9.58
N ASP A 59 15.26 1.49 8.66
CA ASP A 59 15.64 1.24 7.26
C ASP A 59 14.75 0.15 6.64
N LEU A 60 13.43 0.28 6.86
CA LEU A 60 12.45 -0.65 6.31
C LEU A 60 12.28 -0.34 4.82
N ASP A 61 12.63 -1.33 4.01
CA ASP A 61 12.61 -1.26 2.56
C ASP A 61 11.61 -2.28 2.02
N ILE A 62 10.73 -1.85 1.13
CA ILE A 62 9.70 -2.69 0.53
C ILE A 62 9.79 -2.56 -0.99
N GLN A 63 10.23 -3.63 -1.63
CA GLN A 63 10.24 -3.75 -3.09
C GLN A 63 9.08 -4.65 -3.54
N LEU A 64 8.15 -4.09 -4.30
CA LEU A 64 7.02 -4.83 -4.86
C LEU A 64 7.43 -5.62 -6.09
N ALA A 65 6.68 -6.67 -6.43
CA ALA A 65 6.89 -7.45 -7.65
C ALA A 65 6.80 -6.62 -8.94
N SER A 66 6.12 -5.47 -8.89
CA SER A 66 6.06 -4.50 -10.00
C SER A 66 7.36 -3.73 -10.21
N GLY A 67 8.34 -3.87 -9.31
CA GLY A 67 9.56 -3.07 -9.26
C GLY A 67 9.44 -1.80 -8.41
N ALA A 68 8.22 -1.41 -8.04
CA ALA A 68 7.99 -0.24 -7.19
C ALA A 68 8.60 -0.42 -5.79
N HIS A 69 9.03 0.67 -5.20
CA HIS A 69 9.87 0.70 -4.02
C HIS A 69 9.37 1.73 -3.00
N LEU A 70 9.29 1.32 -1.74
CA LEU A 70 8.95 2.18 -0.61
C LEU A 70 10.03 2.05 0.46
N ALA A 71 10.57 3.19 0.90
CA ALA A 71 11.59 3.24 1.94
C ALA A 71 11.08 4.03 3.14
N PHE A 72 11.08 3.39 4.31
CA PHE A 72 10.72 3.98 5.58
C PHE A 72 11.94 3.99 6.50
N GLY A 73 12.29 5.17 7.01
CA GLY A 73 13.40 5.30 7.95
C GLY A 73 13.09 4.63 9.30
N GLU A 74 11.81 4.61 9.69
CA GLU A 74 11.38 4.06 10.98
C GLU A 74 10.07 3.29 10.85
N ALA A 75 9.98 2.12 11.48
CA ALA A 75 8.75 1.35 11.56
C ALA A 75 8.53 0.81 12.97
N ARG A 76 7.37 1.11 13.55
CA ARG A 76 6.95 0.68 14.88
C ARG A 76 5.72 -0.18 14.77
N LEU A 77 5.78 -1.40 15.29
CA LEU A 77 4.62 -2.27 15.47
C LEU A 77 4.39 -2.49 16.96
N HIS A 78 3.18 -2.26 17.44
CA HIS A 78 2.86 -2.54 18.83
C HIS A 78 1.53 -3.26 18.97
N PRO A 79 1.46 -4.28 19.86
CA PRO A 79 0.19 -4.90 20.20
C PRO A 79 -0.67 -3.91 21.00
N THR A 80 -1.98 -4.07 20.89
CA THR A 80 -2.97 -3.34 21.68
C THR A 80 -4.00 -4.34 22.20
N TRP A 81 -4.79 -3.94 23.20
CA TRP A 81 -5.87 -4.80 23.73
C TRP A 81 -6.91 -5.19 22.67
N SER A 82 -7.07 -4.38 21.62
CA SER A 82 -8.07 -4.57 20.57
C SER A 82 -7.50 -5.09 19.23
N GLY A 83 -6.19 -5.35 19.16
CA GLY A 83 -5.51 -5.81 17.93
C GLY A 83 -4.07 -5.30 17.82
N LEU A 84 -3.66 -4.82 16.65
CA LEU A 84 -2.29 -4.40 16.35
C LEU A 84 -2.28 -3.03 15.68
N VAL A 85 -1.27 -2.22 16.00
CA VAL A 85 -1.02 -0.96 15.30
C VAL A 85 0.41 -0.98 14.77
N ALA A 86 0.56 -0.60 13.51
CA ALA A 86 1.83 -0.34 12.88
C ALA A 86 1.90 1.11 12.42
N THR A 87 3.05 1.74 12.54
CA THR A 87 3.33 3.08 12.03
C THR A 87 4.66 3.05 11.31
N LEU A 88 4.65 3.40 10.04
CA LEU A 88 5.81 3.47 9.16
C LEU A 88 6.04 4.94 8.84
N SER A 89 7.27 5.42 9.04
CA SER A 89 7.62 6.83 8.88
C SER A 89 8.77 6.96 7.90
N GLN A 90 8.65 7.94 7.00
CA GLN A 90 9.66 8.35 6.03
C GLN A 90 9.87 9.86 6.15
N GLU A 91 10.85 10.40 5.45
CA GLU A 91 11.07 11.85 5.43
C GLU A 91 9.85 12.54 4.79
N GLY A 92 9.05 13.24 5.60
CA GLY A 92 7.87 13.99 5.14
C GLY A 92 6.56 13.18 5.03
N GLY A 93 6.57 11.87 5.28
CA GLY A 93 5.38 11.02 5.12
C GLY A 93 5.23 9.95 6.20
N ILE A 94 3.98 9.52 6.44
CA ILE A 94 3.64 8.51 7.45
C ILE A 94 2.56 7.60 6.90
N ALA A 95 2.76 6.29 7.04
CA ALA A 95 1.73 5.28 6.91
C ALA A 95 1.37 4.74 8.29
N SER A 96 0.08 4.57 8.58
CA SER A 96 -0.38 3.90 9.78
C SER A 96 -1.37 2.81 9.42
N VAL A 97 -1.19 1.65 10.04
CA VAL A 97 -2.06 0.49 9.89
C VAL A 97 -2.60 0.14 11.25
N ARG A 98 -3.91 0.10 11.39
CA ARG A 98 -4.58 -0.43 12.58
C ARG A 98 -5.36 -1.67 12.19
N LEU A 99 -4.95 -2.78 12.78
CA LEU A 99 -5.65 -4.05 12.70
C LEU A 99 -6.46 -4.25 13.98
N SER A 100 -7.76 -4.47 13.84
CA SER A 100 -8.63 -4.97 14.89
C SER A 100 -9.06 -6.39 14.58
N HIS A 101 -9.91 -6.97 15.42
CA HIS A 101 -10.44 -8.33 15.22
C HIS A 101 -11.25 -8.49 13.93
N ARG A 102 -11.76 -7.39 13.36
CA ARG A 102 -12.66 -7.43 12.19
C ARG A 102 -12.24 -6.49 11.07
N GLU A 103 -11.43 -5.48 11.38
CA GLU A 103 -11.16 -4.39 10.45
C GLU A 103 -9.66 -4.13 10.35
N LEU A 104 -9.19 -3.87 9.14
CA LEU A 104 -7.89 -3.29 8.84
C LEU A 104 -8.15 -1.87 8.34
N GLN A 105 -7.60 -0.89 9.05
CA GLN A 105 -7.59 0.50 8.66
C GLN A 105 -6.18 0.90 8.25
N LEU A 106 -6.04 1.43 7.05
CA LEU A 106 -4.82 2.03 6.52
C LEU A 106 -5.05 3.53 6.39
N ASN A 107 -4.10 4.32 6.89
CA ASN A 107 -4.02 5.75 6.66
C ASN A 107 -2.63 6.09 6.12
N LEU A 108 -2.60 6.81 5.00
CA LEU A 108 -1.40 7.27 4.33
C LEU A 108 -1.41 8.79 4.33
N LYS A 109 -0.28 9.39 4.70
CA LYS A 109 -0.08 10.83 4.63
C LYS A 109 1.25 11.11 3.95
N ASP A 110 1.18 11.61 2.72
CA ASP A 110 2.33 12.01 1.90
C ASP A 110 3.44 10.93 1.82
N VAL A 111 3.05 9.66 1.71
CA VAL A 111 3.96 8.52 1.57
C VAL A 111 4.56 8.52 0.18
N GLU A 112 5.87 8.41 0.08
CA GLU A 112 6.62 8.53 -1.16
C GLU A 112 6.87 7.13 -1.71
N VAL A 113 6.62 6.96 -3.00
CA VAL A 113 6.75 5.69 -3.69
C VAL A 113 7.51 5.94 -4.99
N ASP A 114 8.67 5.31 -5.10
CA ASP A 114 9.33 5.17 -6.39
C ASP A 114 8.61 4.07 -7.16
N THR A 115 7.89 4.43 -8.22
CA THR A 115 7.09 3.44 -8.95
C THR A 115 7.94 2.59 -9.90
N ALA A 116 9.26 2.82 -9.98
CA ALA A 116 10.19 2.25 -10.96
C ALA A 116 9.77 2.45 -12.43
N SER A 117 8.86 3.40 -12.68
CA SER A 117 8.38 3.76 -14.01
C SER A 117 9.07 5.03 -14.46
N THR A 118 9.58 5.02 -15.70
CA THR A 118 10.14 6.22 -16.32
C THR A 118 9.09 7.31 -16.56
N GLU A 119 7.79 6.95 -16.57
CA GLU A 119 6.67 7.86 -16.85
C GLU A 119 6.11 8.52 -15.59
N LEU A 120 6.11 7.78 -14.45
CA LEU A 120 5.54 8.23 -13.18
C LEU A 120 6.61 8.69 -12.18
N GLY A 121 7.79 8.07 -12.21
CA GLY A 121 8.89 8.34 -11.29
C GLY A 121 8.49 8.20 -9.82
N ILE A 122 8.93 9.18 -9.03
CA ILE A 122 8.63 9.26 -7.60
C ILE A 122 7.28 9.96 -7.40
N THR A 123 6.36 9.29 -6.72
CA THR A 123 4.99 9.76 -6.48
C THR A 123 4.70 9.87 -4.99
N ARG A 124 3.71 10.70 -4.63
CA ARG A 124 3.24 10.83 -3.24
C ARG A 124 1.82 10.32 -3.08
N LEU A 125 1.61 9.40 -2.16
CA LEU A 125 0.34 8.78 -1.82
C LEU A 125 -0.21 9.35 -0.51
N THR A 126 -1.49 9.67 -0.49
CA THR A 126 -2.25 10.06 0.70
C THR A 126 -3.60 9.35 0.66
N GLY A 127 -4.20 9.06 1.80
CA GLY A 127 -5.56 8.54 1.80
C GLY A 127 -5.85 7.61 2.95
N ASP A 128 -7.08 7.11 2.94
CA ASP A 128 -7.61 6.22 3.95
C ASP A 128 -8.25 5.02 3.28
N LEU A 129 -8.03 3.83 3.81
CA LEU A 129 -8.70 2.60 3.39
C LEU A 129 -9.17 1.84 4.61
N LEU A 130 -10.45 1.49 4.63
CA LEU A 130 -11.03 0.57 5.60
C LEU A 130 -11.36 -0.75 4.91
N TYR A 131 -10.92 -1.86 5.49
CA TYR A 131 -11.13 -3.20 4.98
C TYR A 131 -11.68 -4.11 6.08
N ASP A 132 -12.84 -4.73 5.86
CA ASP A 132 -13.44 -5.68 6.77
C ASP A 132 -13.00 -7.10 6.41
N LEU A 133 -12.37 -7.76 7.38
CA LEU A 133 -11.75 -9.08 7.25
C LEU A 133 -12.77 -10.21 7.13
N GLN A 134 -14.02 -10.01 7.54
CA GLN A 134 -15.06 -11.05 7.49
C GLN A 134 -15.79 -11.07 6.16
N SER A 135 -16.19 -9.89 5.70
CA SER A 135 -16.84 -9.67 4.41
C SER A 135 -15.83 -9.70 3.25
N HIS A 136 -14.54 -9.54 3.55
CA HIS A 136 -13.47 -9.33 2.57
C HIS A 136 -13.74 -8.14 1.64
N GLY A 137 -14.47 -7.15 2.13
CA GLY A 137 -14.83 -5.91 1.43
C GLY A 137 -14.16 -4.70 2.07
N GLY A 138 -14.08 -3.61 1.34
CA GLY A 138 -13.48 -2.38 1.85
C GLY A 138 -13.85 -1.15 1.04
N SER A 139 -13.54 0.01 1.60
CA SER A 139 -13.74 1.29 0.94
C SER A 139 -12.74 2.32 1.43
N GLY A 140 -12.40 3.27 0.58
CA GLY A 140 -11.46 4.31 0.93
C GLY A 140 -11.35 5.42 -0.09
N ASP A 141 -10.57 6.42 0.24
CA ASP A 141 -10.19 7.52 -0.63
C ASP A 141 -8.67 7.52 -0.73
N LEU A 142 -8.12 7.30 -1.93
CA LEU A 142 -6.69 7.42 -2.18
C LEU A 142 -6.41 8.60 -3.11
N GLY A 143 -5.46 9.43 -2.72
CA GLY A 143 -4.88 10.49 -3.51
C GLY A 143 -3.45 10.12 -3.91
N MET A 144 -3.07 10.46 -5.13
CA MET A 144 -1.70 10.35 -5.63
C MET A 144 -1.30 11.65 -6.30
N LYS A 145 -0.11 12.16 -5.96
CA LYS A 145 0.51 13.30 -6.63
C LYS A 145 1.69 12.80 -7.43
N ILE A 146 1.65 13.03 -8.73
CA ILE A 146 2.73 12.73 -9.67
C ILE A 146 3.39 14.06 -10.04
N PRO A 147 4.59 14.36 -9.55
CA PRO A 147 5.24 15.64 -9.79
C PRO A 147 5.68 15.81 -11.25
N ASN A 148 6.19 14.73 -11.87
CA ASN A 148 6.76 14.75 -13.21
C ASN A 148 6.13 13.64 -14.07
N PHE A 149 4.93 13.87 -14.58
CA PHE A 149 4.27 12.88 -15.45
C PHE A 149 4.75 13.04 -16.88
N GLN A 150 5.41 12.01 -17.41
CA GLN A 150 5.88 11.94 -18.80
C GLN A 150 5.07 10.88 -19.56
N ALA A 151 3.90 11.26 -20.07
CA ALA A 151 3.10 10.40 -20.94
C ALA A 151 2.93 11.04 -22.32
N PRO A 152 2.58 10.26 -23.36
CA PRO A 152 2.22 10.76 -24.68
C PRO A 152 0.82 11.42 -24.67
N LEU A 153 0.52 12.21 -23.65
CA LEU A 153 -0.64 13.08 -23.61
C LEU A 153 -0.17 14.50 -23.98
N PRO A 154 -0.95 15.27 -24.76
CA PRO A 154 -0.63 16.64 -25.13
C PRO A 154 -0.88 17.59 -23.95
N ILE A 155 -0.24 17.32 -22.81
CA ILE A 155 -0.27 18.14 -21.61
C ILE A 155 1.14 18.68 -21.36
N PRO A 156 1.29 19.94 -20.93
CA PRO A 156 2.58 20.44 -20.47
C PRO A 156 3.07 19.60 -19.29
N GLU A 157 4.38 19.62 -19.01
CA GLU A 157 4.99 18.98 -17.84
C GLU A 157 4.46 19.64 -16.55
N ILE A 158 3.26 19.26 -16.13
CA ILE A 158 2.57 19.77 -14.95
C ILE A 158 2.36 18.64 -13.95
N PRO A 159 2.43 18.94 -12.63
CA PRO A 159 2.06 17.98 -11.61
C PRO A 159 0.63 17.48 -11.85
N ILE A 160 0.45 16.17 -11.77
CA ILE A 160 -0.86 15.54 -11.84
C ILE A 160 -1.30 15.13 -10.44
N GLU A 161 -2.50 15.54 -10.07
CA GLU A 161 -3.18 15.04 -8.88
C GLU A 161 -4.26 14.04 -9.31
N LEU A 162 -4.15 12.82 -8.79
CA LEU A 162 -5.15 11.78 -8.92
C LEU A 162 -5.88 11.63 -7.58
N GLY A 163 -7.20 11.63 -7.61
CA GLY A 163 -8.05 11.22 -6.50
C GLY A 163 -8.90 10.04 -6.93
N ALA A 164 -8.95 9.00 -6.11
CA ALA A 164 -9.69 7.78 -6.38
C ALA A 164 -10.53 7.38 -5.16
N LYS A 165 -11.84 7.25 -5.36
CA LYS A 165 -12.72 6.55 -4.41
C LYS A 165 -12.67 5.08 -4.69
N ILE A 166 -12.15 4.32 -3.75
CA ILE A 166 -11.92 2.89 -3.88
C ILE A 166 -13.02 2.12 -3.19
N THR A 167 -13.57 1.13 -3.87
CA THR A 167 -14.45 0.12 -3.30
C THR A 167 -13.89 -1.27 -3.63
N ILE A 168 -13.70 -2.09 -2.61
CA ILE A 168 -13.20 -3.46 -2.71
C ILE A 168 -14.37 -4.39 -2.42
N GLN A 169 -14.63 -5.33 -3.32
CA GLN A 169 -15.68 -6.32 -3.21
C GLN A 169 -15.14 -7.70 -3.54
N ARG A 170 -15.56 -8.70 -2.78
CA ARG A 170 -15.28 -10.10 -3.09
C ARG A 170 -16.11 -10.55 -4.29
N LEU A 171 -15.47 -11.17 -5.28
CA LEU A 171 -16.12 -11.95 -6.34
C LEU A 171 -16.42 -13.37 -5.79
N GLY A 172 -17.65 -13.85 -6.00
CA GLY A 172 -18.28 -14.91 -5.21
C GLY A 172 -17.64 -16.32 -5.20
N GLY A 173 -18.16 -17.14 -4.24
CA GLY A 173 -17.91 -18.57 -4.03
C GLY A 173 -17.62 -18.93 -2.55
N GLU A 174 -18.37 -19.86 -1.95
CA GLU A 174 -18.34 -20.27 -0.51
C GLU A 174 -16.99 -20.77 0.02
N SER A 175 -15.98 -20.96 -0.83
CA SER A 175 -14.65 -21.38 -0.42
C SER A 175 -13.66 -20.20 -0.43
N ALA A 176 -13.16 -19.83 0.75
CA ALA A 176 -12.27 -18.70 0.97
C ALA A 176 -10.90 -18.80 0.25
N ALA A 177 -10.53 -19.99 -0.24
CA ALA A 177 -9.17 -20.24 -0.74
C ALA A 177 -8.90 -19.75 -2.18
N ARG A 178 -9.92 -19.34 -2.95
CA ARG A 178 -9.77 -18.94 -4.38
C ARG A 178 -10.71 -17.84 -4.87
N ALA A 179 -11.38 -17.13 -3.95
CA ALA A 179 -12.30 -16.06 -4.33
C ALA A 179 -11.48 -14.86 -4.86
N GLY A 180 -11.83 -14.39 -6.06
CA GLY A 180 -11.28 -13.14 -6.57
C GLY A 180 -11.83 -11.94 -5.80
N SER A 181 -11.18 -10.80 -5.97
CA SER A 181 -11.63 -9.47 -5.56
C SER A 181 -11.73 -8.55 -6.77
N THR A 182 -12.76 -7.73 -6.77
CA THR A 182 -12.90 -6.55 -7.63
C THR A 182 -12.53 -5.32 -6.81
N VAL A 183 -11.66 -4.49 -7.37
CA VAL A 183 -11.37 -3.15 -6.87
C VAL A 183 -11.90 -2.16 -7.91
N THR A 184 -12.86 -1.35 -7.51
CA THR A 184 -13.40 -0.27 -8.35
C THR A 184 -12.90 1.06 -7.81
N ALA A 185 -12.27 1.84 -8.66
CA ALA A 185 -11.80 3.18 -8.38
C ALA A 185 -12.59 4.20 -9.23
N GLU A 186 -13.32 5.09 -8.59
CA GLU A 186 -13.83 6.29 -9.26
C GLU A 186 -12.72 7.34 -9.26
N THR A 187 -12.12 7.54 -10.43
CA THR A 187 -10.87 8.29 -10.59
C THR A 187 -11.14 9.68 -11.15
N ARG A 188 -10.50 10.66 -10.53
CA ARG A 188 -10.38 12.03 -11.00
C ARG A 188 -8.91 12.38 -11.15
N ILE A 189 -8.55 12.92 -12.30
CA ILE A 189 -7.20 13.35 -12.66
C ILE A 189 -7.27 14.84 -12.93
N LEU A 190 -6.38 15.60 -12.30
CA LEU A 190 -6.24 17.04 -12.48
C LEU A 190 -4.80 17.35 -12.86
N GLY A 191 -4.62 17.97 -14.02
CA GLY A 191 -3.33 18.54 -14.46
C GLY A 191 -3.48 20.05 -14.57
N GLY A 192 -3.22 20.76 -13.46
CA GLY A 192 -3.37 22.22 -13.40
C GLY A 192 -4.78 22.70 -13.76
N GLN A 193 -4.87 23.77 -14.56
CA GLN A 193 -6.15 24.28 -15.11
C GLN A 193 -6.44 23.78 -16.53
N GLU A 194 -5.49 23.09 -17.15
CA GLU A 194 -5.50 22.82 -18.58
C GLU A 194 -5.95 21.41 -18.91
N PHE A 195 -5.91 20.50 -17.93
CA PHE A 195 -6.28 19.11 -18.09
C PHE A 195 -7.14 18.63 -16.91
N SER A 196 -8.23 17.94 -17.24
CA SER A 196 -8.97 17.13 -16.28
C SER A 196 -9.40 15.83 -16.94
N ALA A 197 -9.40 14.73 -16.19
CA ALA A 197 -10.03 13.50 -16.62
C ALA A 197 -10.82 12.84 -15.48
N GLU A 198 -12.01 12.35 -15.77
CA GLU A 198 -12.90 11.77 -14.76
C GLU A 198 -13.56 10.50 -15.29
N GLY A 199 -13.68 9.49 -14.44
CA GLY A 199 -14.39 8.28 -14.78
C GLY A 199 -14.10 7.14 -13.81
N THR A 200 -14.14 5.92 -14.32
CA THR A 200 -14.03 4.72 -13.48
C THR A 200 -12.96 3.79 -14.03
N VAL A 201 -12.13 3.28 -13.13
CA VAL A 201 -11.16 2.23 -13.39
C VAL A 201 -11.47 1.05 -12.49
N GLN A 202 -11.53 -0.13 -13.05
CA GLN A 202 -11.81 -1.38 -12.36
C GLN A 202 -10.62 -2.32 -12.54
N ILE A 203 -10.15 -2.85 -11.42
CA ILE A 203 -9.13 -3.89 -11.34
C ILE A 203 -9.82 -5.16 -10.87
N THR A 204 -9.77 -6.22 -11.67
CA THR A 204 -10.41 -7.49 -11.33
C THR A 204 -9.37 -8.59 -11.24
N THR A 205 -9.17 -9.13 -10.04
CA THR A 205 -8.31 -10.30 -9.86
C THR A 205 -9.00 -11.56 -10.38
N GLN A 206 -8.24 -12.46 -11.00
CA GLN A 206 -8.77 -13.68 -11.59
C GLN A 206 -8.72 -14.85 -10.59
N ALA A 207 -9.80 -15.64 -10.53
CA ALA A 207 -9.84 -16.84 -9.71
C ALA A 207 -8.84 -17.88 -10.23
N GLY A 208 -7.87 -18.28 -9.41
CA GLY A 208 -6.83 -19.24 -9.78
C GLY A 208 -5.44 -18.65 -10.03
N GLY A 209 -5.27 -17.34 -9.85
CA GLY A 209 -4.00 -16.64 -10.06
C GLY A 209 -3.88 -16.09 -11.49
N GLY A 210 -2.94 -15.17 -11.69
CA GLY A 210 -2.74 -14.43 -12.95
C GLY A 210 -2.72 -12.92 -12.75
N SER A 211 -2.28 -12.20 -13.78
CA SER A 211 -2.24 -10.74 -13.75
C SER A 211 -3.67 -10.16 -13.70
N PRO A 212 -4.00 -9.27 -12.75
CA PRO A 212 -5.33 -8.67 -12.66
C PRO A 212 -5.77 -8.00 -13.95
N MET A 213 -7.05 -8.11 -14.31
CA MET A 213 -7.62 -7.42 -15.46
C MET A 213 -7.84 -5.95 -15.15
N LEU A 214 -7.50 -5.10 -16.11
CA LEU A 214 -7.75 -3.67 -16.08
C LEU A 214 -8.89 -3.34 -17.05
N ASN A 215 -9.85 -2.55 -16.59
CA ASN A 215 -10.87 -1.96 -17.45
C ASN A 215 -11.22 -0.59 -16.92
N GLY A 216 -11.19 0.43 -17.76
CA GLY A 216 -11.55 1.78 -17.35
C GLY A 216 -11.92 2.67 -18.51
N SER A 217 -12.66 3.72 -18.17
CA SER A 217 -13.03 4.77 -19.11
C SER A 217 -13.00 6.10 -18.37
N LEU A 218 -12.17 7.01 -18.86
CA LEU A 218 -11.99 8.35 -18.33
C LEU A 218 -12.36 9.35 -19.43
N ARG A 219 -13.32 10.21 -19.16
CA ARG A 219 -13.59 11.36 -20.03
C ARG A 219 -12.57 12.43 -19.71
N TYR A 220 -11.82 12.87 -20.71
CA TYR A 220 -10.83 13.92 -20.54
C TYR A 220 -11.26 15.21 -21.24
N GLU A 221 -10.86 16.32 -20.65
CA GLU A 221 -10.89 17.66 -21.23
C GLU A 221 -9.47 18.23 -21.16
N ALA A 222 -8.92 18.64 -22.31
CA ALA A 222 -7.58 19.17 -22.44
C ALA A 222 -7.61 20.40 -23.37
N GLN A 223 -7.54 21.60 -22.82
CA GLN A 223 -7.65 22.87 -23.57
C GLN A 223 -8.84 22.91 -24.56
N GLN A 224 -8.63 22.56 -25.84
CA GLN A 224 -9.65 22.54 -26.90
C GLN A 224 -10.09 21.13 -27.32
N ASN A 225 -9.49 20.08 -26.77
CA ASN A 225 -9.78 18.69 -27.11
C ASN A 225 -10.55 18.03 -25.98
N ARG A 226 -11.56 17.25 -26.35
CA ARG A 226 -12.32 16.40 -25.43
C ARG A 226 -12.37 15.00 -26.01
N GLY A 227 -12.48 14.02 -25.14
CA GLY A 227 -12.60 12.65 -25.59
C GLY A 227 -12.69 11.66 -24.46
N THR A 228 -12.51 10.40 -24.81
CA THR A 228 -12.51 9.29 -23.86
C THR A 228 -11.16 8.57 -23.94
N LEU A 229 -10.51 8.42 -22.80
CA LEU A 229 -9.39 7.53 -22.60
C LEU A 229 -9.93 6.21 -22.07
N THR A 230 -9.75 5.14 -22.84
CA THR A 230 -10.10 3.78 -22.42
C THR A 230 -8.86 3.03 -21.98
N ILE A 231 -8.99 2.34 -20.85
CA ILE A 231 -7.94 1.55 -20.20
C ILE A 231 -8.39 0.09 -20.26
N GLY A 232 -7.50 -0.80 -20.67
CA GLY A 232 -7.80 -2.21 -20.84
C GLY A 232 -6.60 -3.11 -20.55
N GLY A 233 -6.76 -4.40 -20.83
CA GLY A 233 -5.70 -5.39 -20.75
C GLY A 233 -5.53 -5.99 -19.35
N THR A 234 -4.30 -6.33 -19.00
CA THR A 234 -3.92 -6.85 -17.69
C THR A 234 -2.97 -5.88 -17.00
N TRP A 235 -2.82 -5.99 -15.69
CA TRP A 235 -1.88 -5.18 -14.91
C TRP A 235 -0.44 -5.28 -15.45
N GLU A 236 -0.05 -6.45 -15.94
CA GLU A 236 1.26 -6.71 -16.54
C GLU A 236 1.39 -6.14 -17.95
N ASN A 237 0.28 -6.05 -18.71
CA ASN A 237 0.27 -5.53 -20.06
C ASN A 237 -0.94 -4.60 -20.28
N PRO A 238 -0.88 -3.37 -19.72
CA PRO A 238 -1.98 -2.42 -19.81
C PRO A 238 -2.09 -1.86 -21.24
N THR A 239 -3.32 -1.68 -21.71
CA THR A 239 -3.60 -1.03 -22.99
C THR A 239 -4.35 0.28 -22.79
N TRP A 240 -3.99 1.27 -23.59
CA TRP A 240 -4.56 2.62 -23.54
C TRP A 240 -5.01 3.00 -24.94
N SER A 241 -6.21 3.56 -25.07
CA SER A 241 -6.67 4.12 -26.33
C SER A 241 -7.39 5.44 -26.11
N VAL A 242 -7.08 6.41 -26.98
CA VAL A 242 -7.65 7.75 -26.94
C VAL A 242 -8.64 7.88 -28.09
N ASN A 243 -9.91 8.09 -27.73
CA ASN A 243 -10.98 8.35 -28.68
C ASN A 243 -11.38 9.83 -28.54
N PRO A 244 -10.87 10.73 -29.41
CA PRO A 244 -11.29 12.12 -29.40
C PRO A 244 -12.77 12.22 -29.80
N ASN A 245 -13.55 12.97 -29.02
CA ASN A 245 -14.89 13.37 -29.42
C ASN A 245 -14.74 14.65 -30.25
N SER A 246 -14.88 14.50 -31.57
CA SER A 246 -14.95 15.61 -32.53
C SER A 246 -16.11 16.55 -32.25
#